data_AF-O86694-F1
#
_entry.id   AF-O86694-F1
#
_cell.length_a   1.000
_cell.length_b   1.000
_cell.length_c   1.000
_cell.angle_alpha   90.00
_cell.angle_beta   90.00
_cell.angle_gamma   90.00
#
_symmetry.space_group_name_H-M   'P 1'
#
loop_
_entity.id
_entity.type
_entity.pdbx_description
1 polymer ?
#
loop_
_entity_poly.entity_id
_entity_poly.type
_entity_poly.pdbx_seq_one_letter_code
_entity_poly.pdbx_strand_id
1 'polypeptide(L)'
;MARMARAFWLEAPGRGAIREVELPVPGADEVLVRALFSGVSRGTETLVFGGRVPENQYTAMRAPFQEGDFPGPVKYGYLGVGVGRRGRSGSSGAPCSVSTRTRPGTSSPPRP
;
A
#
# COMPACT_ATOMS: atom_id res chain seq x y z
N MET A 1 10.04 -13.25 18.26
CA MET A 1 10.60 -11.88 18.20
C MET A 1 9.83 -11.11 17.16
N ALA A 2 9.35 -9.92 17.52
CA ALA A 2 8.73 -8.96 16.62
C ALA A 2 9.70 -8.60 15.49
N ARG A 3 9.23 -8.61 14.23
CA ARG A 3 10.06 -8.21 13.09
C ARG A 3 9.71 -6.78 12.72
N MET A 4 10.69 -5.88 12.75
CA MET A 4 10.47 -4.49 12.37
C MET A 4 10.69 -4.28 10.87
N ALA A 5 9.92 -3.36 10.30
CA ALA A 5 10.07 -2.87 8.93
C ALA A 5 9.88 -1.34 8.90
N ARG A 6 10.17 -0.74 7.74
CA ARG A 6 9.92 0.67 7.48
C ARG A 6 8.78 0.80 6.48
N ALA A 7 7.84 1.69 6.76
CA ALA A 7 6.71 1.96 5.88
C ALA A 7 6.61 3.47 5.60
N PHE A 8 6.27 3.82 4.36
CA PHE A 8 5.94 5.19 4.00
C PHE A 8 4.46 5.47 4.29
N TRP A 9 4.22 6.50 5.09
CA TRP A 9 2.90 6.97 5.49
C TRP A 9 2.67 8.37 4.94
N LEU A 10 1.45 8.61 4.45
CA LEU A 10 0.95 9.95 4.22
C LEU A 10 0.38 10.43 5.54
N GLU A 11 0.95 11.48 6.13
CA GLU A 11 0.50 12.01 7.41
C GLU A 11 -0.57 13.09 7.25
N ALA A 12 -0.47 13.83 6.16
CA ALA A 12 -1.37 14.89 5.75
C ALA A 12 -1.24 15.07 4.22
N PRO A 13 -2.19 15.74 3.55
CA PRO A 13 -2.05 16.09 2.14
C PRO A 13 -0.69 16.75 1.85
N GLY A 14 0.08 16.18 0.93
CA GLY A 14 1.40 16.66 0.53
C GLY A 14 2.55 16.31 1.49
N ARG A 15 2.29 15.61 2.61
CA ARG A 15 3.31 15.27 3.62
C ARG A 15 3.41 13.77 3.86
N GLY A 16 4.58 13.22 3.53
CA GLY A 16 4.93 11.84 3.79
C GLY A 16 6.00 11.69 4.87
N ALA A 17 5.97 10.57 5.59
CA ALA A 17 6.98 10.19 6.58
C ALA A 17 7.27 8.69 6.51
N ILE A 18 8.52 8.30 6.76
CA ILE A 18 8.89 6.89 6.92
C ILE A 18 8.82 6.55 8.41
N ARG A 19 8.01 5.56 8.77
CA ARG A 19 7.82 5.08 10.14
C ARG A 19 8.30 3.65 10.29
N GLU A 20 8.82 3.32 11.46
CA GLU A 20 9.01 1.92 11.84
C GLU A 20 7.65 1.28 12.16
N VAL A 21 7.46 0.05 11.70
CA VAL A 21 6.25 -0.73 11.91
C VAL A 21 6.62 -2.15 12.30
N GLU A 22 5.87 -2.70 13.24
CA GLU A 22 5.95 -4.11 13.57
C GLU A 22 5.22 -4.93 12.51
N LEU A 23 5.88 -5.95 11.98
CA LEU A 23 5.29 -6.90 11.05
C LEU A 23 4.61 -8.02 11.84
N PRO A 24 3.31 -8.28 11.61
CA PRO A 24 2.64 -9.42 12.19
C PRO A 24 3.29 -10.72 11.70
N VAL A 25 3.14 -11.78 12.50
CA VAL A 25 3.50 -13.12 12.04
C VAL A 25 2.52 -13.50 10.92
N PRO A 26 3.00 -13.86 9.72
CA PRO A 26 2.11 -14.25 8.62
C PRO A 26 1.24 -15.45 9.00
N GLY A 27 -0.03 -15.41 8.59
CA GLY A 27 -0.94 -16.55 8.69
C GLY A 27 -0.51 -17.75 7.84
N ALA A 28 -1.23 -18.86 7.96
CA ALA A 28 -0.92 -20.10 7.25
C ALA A 28 -0.91 -19.95 5.71
N ASP A 29 -1.78 -19.08 5.19
CA ASP A 29 -1.95 -18.79 3.76
C ASP A 29 -1.24 -17.51 3.31
N GLU A 30 -0.46 -16.88 4.19
CA GLU A 30 0.26 -15.64 3.90
C GLU A 30 1.76 -15.89 3.72
N VAL A 31 2.38 -15.08 2.87
CA VAL A 31 3.83 -15.09 2.68
C VAL A 31 4.40 -13.74 3.08
N LEU A 32 5.51 -13.76 3.81
CA LEU A 32 6.24 -12.53 4.09
C LEU A 32 7.13 -12.16 2.91
N VAL A 33 6.87 -11.01 2.30
CA VAL A 33 7.66 -10.51 1.17
C VAL A 33 8.68 -9.49 1.67
N ARG A 34 9.96 -9.70 1.34
CA ARG A 34 10.96 -8.63 1.43
C ARG A 34 10.83 -7.77 0.18
N ALA A 35 10.26 -6.59 0.32
CA ALA A 35 10.14 -5.62 -0.77
C ALA A 35 11.51 -5.27 -1.34
N LEU A 36 11.62 -5.26 -2.67
CA LEU A 36 12.80 -4.81 -3.40
C LEU A 36 12.54 -3.47 -4.08
N PHE A 37 11.41 -3.35 -4.78
CA PHE A 37 11.02 -2.14 -5.50
C PHE A 37 9.51 -1.89 -5.39
N SER A 38 9.13 -0.63 -5.46
CA SER A 38 7.74 -0.19 -5.61
C SER A 38 7.60 0.60 -6.90
N GLY A 39 6.52 0.37 -7.62
CA GLY A 39 6.04 1.31 -8.63
C GLY A 39 5.31 2.45 -7.94
N VAL A 40 5.45 3.66 -8.48
CA VAL A 40 4.67 4.84 -8.07
C VAL A 40 3.71 5.20 -9.20
N SER A 41 2.42 5.29 -8.88
CA SER A 41 1.39 5.63 -9.85
C SER A 41 1.20 7.14 -9.96
N ARG A 42 1.57 7.71 -11.11
CA ARG A 42 1.39 9.14 -11.39
C ARG A 42 -0.07 9.62 -11.33
N GLY A 43 -1.04 8.71 -11.47
CA GLY A 43 -2.48 9.03 -11.38
C GLY A 43 -3.00 8.92 -9.96
N THR A 44 -3.36 7.71 -9.55
CA THR A 44 -4.04 7.43 -8.28
C THR A 44 -3.24 7.87 -7.06
N GLU A 45 -1.93 7.57 -6.99
CA GLU A 45 -1.13 7.92 -5.83
C GLU A 45 -0.89 9.43 -5.73
N THR A 46 -0.85 10.16 -6.86
CA THR A 46 -0.79 11.63 -6.85
C THR A 46 -2.09 12.28 -6.32
N LEU A 47 -3.25 11.64 -6.56
CA LEU A 47 -4.53 12.10 -5.97
C LEU A 47 -4.54 11.85 -4.46
N VAL A 48 -4.16 10.64 -4.05
CA VAL A 48 -4.08 10.24 -2.64
C VAL A 48 -3.07 11.09 -1.87
N PHE A 49 -1.85 11.26 -2.40
CA PHE A 49 -0.81 12.11 -1.81
C PHE A 49 -1.27 13.54 -1.62
N GLY A 50 -2.00 14.10 -2.59
CA GLY A 50 -2.55 15.44 -2.49
C GLY A 50 -3.82 15.56 -1.64
N GLY A 51 -4.33 14.48 -1.04
CA GLY A 51 -5.61 14.51 -0.31
C GLY A 51 -6.82 14.81 -1.19
N ARG A 52 -6.74 14.51 -2.50
CA ARG A 52 -7.75 14.87 -3.52
C ARG A 52 -8.70 13.75 -3.89
N VAL A 53 -8.75 12.68 -3.09
CA VAL A 53 -9.74 11.63 -3.27
C VAL A 53 -11.10 12.18 -2.82
N PRO A 54 -12.17 12.10 -3.64
CA PRO A 54 -13.51 12.44 -3.18
C PRO A 54 -13.97 11.48 -2.07
N GLU A 55 -14.69 11.98 -1.06
CA GLU A 55 -15.15 11.17 0.09
C GLU A 55 -15.99 9.95 -0.34
N ASN A 56 -16.86 10.12 -1.33
CA ASN A 56 -17.67 9.02 -1.88
C ASN A 56 -16.82 7.93 -2.58
N GLN A 57 -15.54 8.20 -2.85
CA GLN A 57 -14.60 7.24 -3.43
C GLN A 57 -13.69 6.58 -2.39
N TYR A 58 -13.74 6.96 -1.11
CA TYR A 58 -12.83 6.41 -0.10
C TYR A 58 -12.89 4.89 -0.01
N THR A 59 -14.10 4.33 -0.06
CA THR A 59 -14.31 2.88 -0.04
C THR A 59 -13.82 2.22 -1.33
N ALA A 60 -14.18 2.79 -2.49
CA ALA A 60 -13.84 2.21 -3.81
C ALA A 60 -12.33 2.27 -4.11
N MET A 61 -11.65 3.28 -3.57
CA MET A 61 -10.23 3.53 -3.77
C MET A 61 -9.35 2.97 -2.66
N ARG A 62 -9.88 2.17 -1.74
CA ARG A 62 -9.08 1.56 -0.67
C ARG A 62 -8.13 0.49 -1.23
N ALA A 63 -6.86 0.50 -0.85
CA ALA A 63 -5.92 -0.57 -1.26
C ALA A 63 -6.14 -1.86 -0.43
N PRO A 64 -5.93 -3.08 -0.97
CA PRO A 64 -6.21 -4.34 -0.27
C PRO A 64 -5.44 -4.59 1.04
N PHE A 65 -4.32 -3.91 1.24
CA PHE A 65 -3.53 -3.95 2.48
C PHE A 65 -3.32 -2.55 3.06
N GLN A 66 -4.27 -1.64 2.80
CA GLN A 66 -4.21 -0.28 3.30
C GLN A 66 -4.32 -0.26 4.82
N GLU A 67 -3.38 0.43 5.44
CA GLU A 67 -3.48 0.81 6.85
C GLU A 67 -3.79 2.30 6.96
N GLY A 68 -4.71 2.65 7.84
CA GLY A 68 -5.29 3.99 7.90
C GLY A 68 -6.30 4.27 6.79
N ASP A 69 -6.76 5.52 6.74
CA ASP A 69 -7.93 5.94 5.97
C ASP A 69 -7.69 7.30 5.31
N PHE A 70 -8.34 7.55 4.18
CA PHE A 70 -8.34 8.87 3.57
C PHE A 70 -9.12 9.87 4.45
N PRO A 71 -8.71 11.15 4.48
CA PRO A 71 -7.60 11.78 3.75
C PRO A 71 -6.22 11.61 4.39
N GLY A 72 -6.14 10.92 5.54
CA GLY A 72 -4.89 10.60 6.23
C GLY A 72 -5.06 10.62 7.75
N PRO A 73 -4.13 10.00 8.51
CA PRO A 73 -2.94 9.32 8.03
C PRO A 73 -3.22 7.96 7.35
N VAL A 74 -2.51 7.66 6.26
CA VAL A 74 -2.71 6.42 5.48
C VAL A 74 -1.40 5.88 4.88
N LYS A 75 -1.21 4.56 4.93
CA LYS A 75 -0.21 3.82 4.18
C LYS A 75 -0.85 3.31 2.89
N TYR A 76 -0.53 3.95 1.78
CA TYR A 76 -1.14 3.69 0.48
C TYR A 76 -0.09 3.33 -0.57
N GLY A 77 -0.31 2.22 -1.27
CA GLY A 77 0.57 1.72 -2.32
C GLY A 77 0.11 0.35 -2.78
N TYR A 78 0.28 0.06 -4.07
CA TYR A 78 -0.37 -1.11 -4.67
C TYR A 78 0.44 -1.82 -5.76
N LEU A 79 1.64 -1.32 -6.07
CA LEU A 79 2.58 -1.92 -7.04
C LEU A 79 3.90 -2.23 -6.35
N GLY A 80 4.07 -3.46 -5.87
CA GLY A 80 5.30 -3.89 -5.22
C GLY A 80 5.87 -5.15 -5.86
N VAL A 81 7.20 -5.27 -5.88
CA VAL A 81 7.89 -6.53 -6.17
C VAL A 81 8.88 -6.83 -5.04
N GLY A 82 9.03 -8.11 -4.74
CA GLY A 82 9.92 -8.55 -3.70
C GLY A 82 10.23 -10.03 -3.78
N VAL A 83 10.90 -10.51 -2.73
CA VAL A 83 11.24 -11.93 -2.59
C VAL A 83 10.41 -12.51 -1.47
N GLY A 84 9.64 -13.55 -1.79
CA GLY A 84 8.84 -14.27 -0.82
C GLY A 84 9.73 -15.08 0.12
N ARG A 85 9.40 -15.04 1.41
CA ARG A 85 9.97 -15.90 2.44
C ARG A 85 8.83 -16.72 3.04
N ARG A 86 8.78 -18.02 2.71
CA ARG A 86 7.85 -18.95 3.35
C ARG A 86 8.21 -19.14 4.82
N GLY A 87 7.20 -19.44 5.65
CA GLY A 87 7.37 -19.77 7.07
C GLY A 87 8.25 -21.01 7.30
N ARG A 88 8.52 -21.30 8.58
CA ARG A 88 9.61 -22.10 9.20
C ARG A 88 10.17 -23.37 8.51
N SER A 89 9.55 -23.95 7.49
CA SER A 89 10.10 -25.07 6.71
C SER A 89 10.82 -24.51 5.47
N GLY A 90 12.15 -24.43 5.57
CA GLY A 90 13.02 -23.75 4.62
C GLY A 90 12.82 -24.13 3.15
N SER A 91 12.43 -23.14 2.35
CA SER A 91 12.92 -23.01 0.98
C SER A 91 13.16 -21.51 0.71
N SER A 92 14.27 -21.21 0.02
CA SER A 92 14.73 -19.86 -0.25
C SER A 92 14.11 -19.29 -1.52
N GLY A 93 13.46 -18.13 -1.38
CA GLY A 93 13.62 -17.00 -2.30
C GLY A 93 12.95 -17.03 -3.67
N ALA A 94 11.66 -17.34 -3.77
CA ALA A 94 10.93 -17.13 -5.01
C ALA A 94 10.61 -15.63 -5.23
N PRO A 95 10.79 -15.09 -6.45
CA PRO A 95 10.32 -13.74 -6.76
C PRO A 95 8.78 -13.69 -6.68
N CYS A 96 8.26 -12.63 -6.06
CA CYS A 96 6.83 -12.39 -5.93
C CYS A 96 6.50 -10.97 -6.40
N SER A 97 5.52 -10.84 -7.28
CA SER A 97 4.87 -9.56 -7.57
C SER A 97 3.60 -9.44 -6.72
N VAL A 98 3.43 -8.28 -6.09
CA VAL A 98 2.21 -7.92 -5.37
C VAL A 98 1.63 -6.72 -6.11
N SER A 99 0.60 -6.97 -6.91
CA SER A 99 -0.11 -5.93 -7.65
C SER A 99 -1.57 -5.98 -7.25
N THR A 100 -2.08 -4.86 -6.76
CA THR A 100 -3.49 -4.72 -6.40
C THR A 100 -4.07 -3.56 -7.21
N ARG A 101 -4.96 -3.83 -8.17
CA ARG A 101 -5.52 -2.77 -8.99
C ARG A 101 -6.63 -2.05 -8.21
N THR A 102 -6.33 -0.90 -7.61
CA THR A 102 -7.37 0.04 -7.16
C THR A 102 -7.96 0.75 -8.38
N ARG A 103 -9.26 0.60 -8.63
CA ARG A 103 -9.95 1.36 -9.68
C ARG A 103 -10.24 2.77 -9.13
N PRO A 104 -9.68 3.86 -9.70
CA PRO A 104 -10.14 5.19 -9.36
C PRO A 104 -11.57 5.35 -9.88
N GLY A 105 -12.52 5.65 -9.00
CA GLY A 105 -13.88 5.96 -9.44
C GLY A 105 -13.91 7.31 -10.11
N THR A 106 -14.35 7.35 -11.36
CA THR A 106 -14.49 8.58 -12.13
C THR A 106 -15.83 9.23 -11.79
N SER A 107 -15.83 10.23 -10.90
CA SER A 107 -16.86 11.27 -10.91
C SER A 107 -16.23 12.54 -11.49
N SER A 108 -16.19 12.63 -12.82
CA SER A 108 -15.95 13.92 -13.47
C SER A 108 -17.16 14.82 -13.16
N PRO A 109 -16.98 16.03 -12.61
CA PRO A 109 -18.06 17.01 -12.63
C PRO A 109 -18.40 17.35 -14.10
N PRO A 110 -19.66 17.71 -14.42
CA PRO A 110 -20.00 18.16 -15.76
C PRO A 110 -19.10 19.35 -16.12
N ARG A 111 -18.40 19.26 -17.25
CA ARG A 111 -17.72 20.43 -17.83
C ARG A 111 -18.80 21.38 -18.38
N PRO A 112 -18.58 22.72 -18.30
CA PRO A 112 -19.48 23.69 -18.89
C PRO A 112 -19.57 23.54 -20.41
#